data_AF-A0A953QA81-F1
#
_entry.id   AF-A0A953QA81-F1
#
_cell.length_a   1.000
_cell.length_b   1.000
_cell.length_c   1.000
_cell.angle_alpha   90.00
_cell.angle_beta   90.00
_cell.angle_gamma   90.00
#
_symmetry.space_group_name_H-M   'P 1'
#
loop_
_entity.id
_entity.type
_entity.pdbx_description
1 polymer ?
#
loop_
_entity_poly.entity_id
_entity_poly.type
_entity_poly.pdbx_seq_one_letter_code
_entity_poly.pdbx_strand_id
1 'polypeptide(L)'
;MRYTPRILVLAVIALCATVAVGQDEPPQDAEGCKDSPIIARMPGSAIHSCDNKEFDQGQMPIDKDGSQKTVEGEYHYWDYGTREGVSEIQVFRNFETALKQGGFTIVYEDPTEYITARKGSTWYLLDNKGAFYYQTIVTEKAMTQEVTADASSLADELNKSGHVAVYGIHFDTGKATILTDSENILGEIVKMLQQNGGVKLSVEGHTDNVGSAAANQALSEKRAQAVVAWLTAHGIDGSRLKAKGWGQTKPVTDNGSEDGRAKNRRVELVKI
;
A
#
# COMPACT_ATOMS: atom_id res chain seq x y z
N MET A 1 66.48 57.00 51.54
CA MET A 1 67.36 57.50 50.46
C MET A 1 66.93 56.82 49.16
N ARG A 2 66.69 57.61 48.10
CA ARG A 2 66.67 57.27 46.65
C ARG A 2 65.40 56.66 45.99
N TYR A 3 64.63 57.58 45.40
CA TYR A 3 64.02 57.68 44.04
C TYR A 3 64.08 56.51 43.00
N THR A 4 62.89 56.12 42.48
CA THR A 4 62.42 55.81 41.08
C THR A 4 63.16 54.81 40.15
N PRO A 5 62.60 54.28 39.01
CA PRO A 5 61.29 54.52 38.35
C PRO A 5 60.53 53.26 37.83
N ARG A 6 59.33 53.52 37.27
CA ARG A 6 58.49 52.63 36.43
C ARG A 6 59.15 52.32 35.07
N ILE A 7 58.99 51.08 34.58
CA ILE A 7 59.04 50.75 33.14
C ILE A 7 57.75 50.01 32.79
N LEU A 8 57.00 50.61 31.87
CA LEU A 8 55.80 50.08 31.23
C LEU A 8 56.27 49.26 30.02
N VAL A 9 56.05 47.93 30.02
CA VAL A 9 56.30 47.09 28.84
C VAL A 9 54.95 46.83 28.17
N LEU A 10 54.74 47.44 27.01
CA LEU A 10 53.65 47.10 26.10
C LEU A 10 53.89 45.68 25.56
N ALA A 11 53.01 44.73 25.91
CA ALA A 11 52.93 43.45 25.23
C ALA A 11 52.10 43.63 23.95
N VAL A 12 52.76 43.57 22.79
CA VAL A 12 52.10 43.49 21.49
C VAL A 12 51.57 42.06 21.35
N ILE A 13 50.26 41.88 21.51
CA ILE A 13 49.58 40.62 21.22
C ILE A 13 49.47 40.50 19.69
N ALA A 14 50.34 39.68 19.10
CA ALA A 14 50.22 39.29 17.70
C ALA A 14 49.01 38.35 17.55
N LEU A 15 47.90 38.89 17.05
CA LEU A 15 46.71 38.14 16.69
C LEU A 15 47.02 37.31 15.43
N CYS A 16 47.45 36.06 15.60
CA CYS A 16 47.47 35.10 14.50
C CYS A 16 46.02 34.80 14.11
N ALA A 17 45.53 35.47 13.07
CA ALA A 17 44.31 35.06 12.39
C ALA A 17 44.61 33.75 11.66
N THR A 18 44.29 32.61 12.29
CA THR A 18 44.15 31.36 11.56
C THR A 18 42.96 31.51 10.63
N VAL A 19 43.24 31.62 9.34
CA VAL A 19 42.23 31.40 8.30
C VAL A 19 41.79 29.95 8.48
N ALA A 20 40.63 29.75 9.10
CA ALA A 20 39.98 28.46 9.08
C ALA A 20 39.68 28.16 7.61
N VAL A 21 40.46 27.25 7.03
CA VAL A 21 40.09 26.59 5.78
C VAL A 21 38.75 25.95 6.07
N GLY A 22 37.70 26.39 5.37
CA GLY A 22 36.35 25.84 5.51
C GLY A 22 36.44 24.33 5.34
N GLN A 23 36.25 23.60 6.42
CA GLN A 23 35.82 22.22 6.31
C GLN A 23 34.36 22.34 5.89
N ASP A 24 34.06 22.01 4.63
CA ASP A 24 32.67 21.91 4.17
C ASP A 24 31.93 21.02 5.17
N GLU A 25 30.96 21.61 5.88
CA GLU A 25 30.11 20.84 6.78
C GLU A 25 29.48 19.71 5.95
N PRO A 26 29.45 18.47 6.47
CA PRO A 26 28.81 17.38 5.75
C PRO A 26 27.38 17.82 5.39
N PRO A 27 26.94 17.60 4.14
CA PRO A 27 25.66 18.10 3.68
C PRO A 27 24.56 17.65 4.64
N GLN A 28 23.79 18.61 5.16
CA GLN A 28 22.80 18.36 6.18
C GLN A 28 21.62 17.59 5.58
N ASP A 29 21.22 16.50 6.23
CA ASP A 29 20.05 15.72 5.82
C ASP A 29 18.76 16.55 5.93
N ALA A 30 17.83 16.29 5.02
CA ALA A 30 16.48 16.81 5.07
C ALA A 30 15.81 16.49 6.41
N GLU A 31 15.08 17.48 6.96
CA GLU A 31 14.43 17.36 8.27
C GLU A 31 13.46 16.17 8.30
N GLY A 32 13.52 15.39 9.39
CA GLY A 32 12.66 14.22 9.59
C GLY A 32 13.09 12.96 8.84
N CYS A 33 14.05 13.07 7.90
CA CYS A 33 14.58 11.90 7.20
C CYS A 33 15.59 11.13 8.03
N LYS A 34 15.53 9.81 7.91
CA LYS A 34 16.47 8.86 8.51
C LYS A 34 16.90 7.87 7.45
N ASP A 35 18.12 7.36 7.57
CA ASP A 35 18.64 6.36 6.65
C ASP A 35 17.78 5.09 6.58
N SER A 36 17.83 4.45 5.42
CA SER A 36 17.24 3.13 5.20
C SER A 36 17.73 2.14 6.28
N PRO A 37 16.81 1.42 6.95
CA PRO A 37 17.18 0.44 7.97
C PRO A 37 17.75 -0.86 7.37
N ILE A 38 17.71 -1.01 6.04
CA ILE A 38 18.10 -2.24 5.35
C ILE A 38 19.48 -2.09 4.71
N ILE A 39 19.67 -1.06 3.89
CA ILE A 39 20.93 -0.80 3.19
C ILE A 39 21.35 0.64 3.47
N ALA A 40 22.50 0.79 4.12
CA ALA A 40 23.05 2.10 4.44
C ALA A 40 23.39 2.90 3.17
N ARG A 41 23.32 4.22 3.28
CA ARG A 41 23.73 5.16 2.22
C ARG A 41 25.23 5.09 1.93
N MET A 42 25.62 5.65 0.78
CA MET A 42 27.03 5.86 0.44
C MET A 42 27.72 6.81 1.45
N PRO A 43 28.95 6.50 1.92
CA PRO A 43 29.67 7.38 2.83
C PRO A 43 29.87 8.80 2.28
N GLY A 44 29.47 9.80 3.06
CA GLY A 44 29.52 11.22 2.70
C GLY A 44 28.37 11.69 1.81
N SER A 45 27.37 10.85 1.52
CA SER A 45 26.11 11.30 0.90
C SER A 45 25.15 11.91 1.92
N ALA A 46 24.25 12.78 1.44
CA ALA A 46 23.19 13.38 2.23
C ALA A 46 21.82 13.04 1.67
N ILE A 47 20.82 13.00 2.56
CA ILE A 47 19.42 12.80 2.17
C ILE A 47 18.82 14.14 1.77
N HIS A 48 18.43 14.30 0.51
CA HIS A 48 17.73 15.49 0.02
C HIS A 48 16.22 15.42 0.29
N SER A 49 15.65 14.23 0.18
CA SER A 49 14.26 13.97 0.55
C SER A 49 14.04 12.49 0.85
N CYS A 50 12.97 12.22 1.59
CA CYS A 50 12.51 10.86 1.82
C CYS A 50 10.98 10.86 1.87
N ASP A 51 10.39 9.72 1.52
CA ASP A 51 8.95 9.48 1.62
C ASP A 51 8.72 8.10 2.23
N ASN A 52 7.82 8.01 3.19
CA ASN A 52 7.51 6.78 3.90
C ASN A 52 5.99 6.66 3.99
N LYS A 53 5.43 5.59 3.43
CA LYS A 53 3.99 5.35 3.38
C LYS A 53 3.69 3.94 3.87
N GLU A 54 2.67 3.82 4.71
CA GLU A 54 2.24 2.51 5.24
C GLU A 54 1.73 1.56 4.14
N PHE A 55 1.28 2.14 3.02
CA PHE A 55 0.86 1.43 1.83
C PHE A 55 1.01 2.33 0.58
N ASP A 56 1.80 1.90 -0.40
CA ASP A 56 1.88 2.47 -1.75
C ASP A 56 2.35 1.37 -2.73
N GLN A 57 2.59 1.73 -3.99
CA GLN A 57 3.15 0.82 -4.99
C GLN A 57 4.54 1.28 -5.47
N GLY A 58 5.42 0.32 -5.71
CA GLY A 58 6.69 0.51 -6.41
C GLY A 58 6.69 -0.23 -7.74
N GLN A 59 7.22 0.44 -8.77
CA GLN A 59 7.45 -0.16 -10.08
C GLN A 59 8.89 -0.65 -10.16
N MET A 60 9.08 -1.98 -10.19
CA MET A 60 10.39 -2.61 -10.13
C MET A 60 10.79 -3.12 -11.51
N PRO A 61 11.78 -2.54 -12.20
CA PRO A 61 12.31 -3.11 -13.45
C PRO A 61 12.78 -4.56 -13.26
N ILE A 62 12.38 -5.47 -14.15
CA ILE A 62 12.73 -6.90 -14.03
C ILE A 62 13.44 -7.47 -15.27
N ASP A 63 13.52 -6.68 -16.34
CA ASP A 63 14.33 -7.01 -17.51
C ASP A 63 14.74 -5.75 -18.28
N LYS A 64 15.59 -5.96 -19.29
CA LYS A 64 16.09 -4.93 -20.21
C LYS A 64 15.06 -4.48 -21.26
N ASP A 65 13.98 -5.25 -21.43
CA ASP A 65 12.96 -4.99 -22.46
C ASP A 65 11.90 -3.99 -21.93
N GLY A 66 12.08 -3.52 -20.70
CA GLY A 66 11.24 -2.52 -20.04
C GLY A 66 10.10 -3.13 -19.22
N SER A 67 10.08 -4.45 -19.00
CA SER A 67 9.08 -5.06 -18.13
C SER A 67 9.31 -4.62 -16.70
N GLN A 68 8.21 -4.31 -16.01
CA GLN A 68 8.20 -3.91 -14.62
C GLN A 68 7.28 -4.82 -13.81
N LYS A 69 7.69 -5.11 -12.58
CA LYS A 69 6.87 -5.74 -11.57
C LYS A 69 6.29 -4.65 -10.67
N THR A 70 4.97 -4.48 -10.70
CA THR A 70 4.27 -3.74 -9.65
C THR A 70 4.33 -4.55 -8.35
N VAL A 71 4.81 -3.89 -7.30
CA VAL A 71 4.85 -4.39 -5.92
C VAL A 71 4.08 -3.40 -5.06
N GLU A 72 3.11 -3.88 -4.28
CA GLU A 72 2.28 -3.07 -3.40
C GLU A 72 2.57 -3.44 -1.94
N GLY A 73 2.66 -2.45 -1.07
CA GLY A 73 2.88 -2.68 0.34
C GLY A 73 3.48 -1.49 1.07
N GLU A 74 4.18 -1.75 2.17
CA GLU A 74 4.88 -0.70 2.92
C GLU A 74 5.99 -0.12 2.05
N TYR A 75 5.94 1.19 1.81
CA TYR A 75 6.77 1.88 0.82
C TYR A 75 7.70 2.87 1.51
N HIS A 76 8.97 2.80 1.13
CA HIS A 76 9.97 3.78 1.51
C HIS A 76 10.77 4.24 0.31
N TYR A 77 11.08 5.53 0.28
CA TYR A 77 11.85 6.17 -0.76
C TYR A 77 12.84 7.16 -0.17
N TRP A 78 14.04 7.20 -0.75
CA TRP A 78 15.06 8.17 -0.42
C TRP A 78 15.72 8.73 -1.68
N ASP A 79 15.93 10.03 -1.69
CA ASP A 79 16.77 10.76 -2.63
C ASP A 79 18.07 11.15 -1.93
N TYR A 80 19.18 10.59 -2.41
CA TYR A 80 20.50 10.86 -1.89
C TYR A 80 21.34 11.68 -2.87
N GLY A 81 21.96 12.75 -2.38
CA GLY A 81 23.05 13.44 -3.06
C GLY A 81 24.37 12.71 -2.88
N THR A 82 25.02 12.33 -3.96
CA THR A 82 26.36 11.73 -3.91
C THR A 82 27.41 12.81 -3.65
N ARG A 83 28.42 12.51 -2.82
CA ARG A 83 29.57 13.41 -2.67
C ARG A 83 30.38 13.53 -3.96
N GLU A 84 31.07 14.65 -4.12
CA GLU A 84 31.93 14.91 -5.27
C GLU A 84 33.01 13.82 -5.47
N GLY A 85 33.27 13.50 -6.74
CA GLY A 85 34.33 12.58 -7.16
C GLY A 85 33.98 11.08 -7.06
N VAL A 86 32.79 10.72 -6.60
CA VAL A 86 32.32 9.31 -6.65
C VAL A 86 31.76 9.01 -8.03
N SER A 87 32.24 7.92 -8.63
CA SER A 87 31.76 7.47 -9.95
C SER A 87 30.48 6.64 -9.87
N GLU A 88 29.67 6.65 -10.92
CA GLU A 88 28.45 5.82 -11.02
C GLU A 88 28.74 4.34 -10.79
N ILE A 89 29.82 3.81 -11.39
CA ILE A 89 30.22 2.42 -11.18
C ILE A 89 30.58 2.12 -9.73
N GLN A 90 31.17 3.09 -9.01
CA GLN A 90 31.47 2.93 -7.60
C GLN A 90 30.19 2.84 -6.77
N VAL A 91 29.20 3.73 -7.01
CA VAL A 91 27.88 3.66 -6.37
C VAL A 91 27.26 2.28 -6.63
N PHE A 92 27.16 1.89 -7.89
CA PHE A 92 26.56 0.63 -8.32
C PHE A 92 27.19 -0.58 -7.63
N ARG A 93 28.53 -0.72 -7.66
CA ARG A 93 29.21 -1.90 -7.08
C ARG A 93 29.11 -1.95 -5.56
N ASN A 94 29.07 -0.80 -4.88
CA ASN A 94 28.88 -0.76 -3.44
C ASN A 94 27.48 -1.30 -3.05
N PHE A 95 26.43 -0.80 -3.71
CA PHE A 95 25.07 -1.27 -3.45
C PHE A 95 24.86 -2.73 -3.87
N GLU A 96 25.37 -3.14 -5.03
CA GLU A 96 25.33 -4.54 -5.48
C GLU A 96 25.95 -5.47 -4.42
N THR A 97 27.12 -5.10 -3.90
CA THR A 97 27.83 -5.88 -2.87
C THR A 97 27.05 -5.89 -1.55
N ALA A 98 26.57 -4.73 -1.10
CA ALA A 98 25.80 -4.60 0.13
C ALA A 98 24.49 -5.40 0.08
N LEU A 99 23.78 -5.37 -1.04
CA LEU A 99 22.56 -6.15 -1.27
C LEU A 99 22.84 -7.66 -1.20
N LYS A 100 23.87 -8.13 -1.93
CA LYS A 100 24.28 -9.54 -1.91
C LYS A 100 24.68 -9.99 -0.50
N GLN A 101 25.47 -9.19 0.22
CA GLN A 101 25.85 -9.47 1.62
C GLN A 101 24.65 -9.43 2.58
N GLY A 102 23.68 -8.55 2.30
CA GLY A 102 22.40 -8.48 3.00
C GLY A 102 21.46 -9.66 2.72
N GLY A 103 21.84 -10.58 1.82
CA GLY A 103 21.06 -11.76 1.46
C GLY A 103 19.95 -11.48 0.44
N PHE A 104 20.03 -10.37 -0.29
CA PHE A 104 19.15 -10.11 -1.42
C PHE A 104 19.61 -10.89 -2.65
N THR A 105 18.64 -11.39 -3.41
CA THR A 105 18.85 -11.93 -4.76
C THR A 105 18.67 -10.80 -5.76
N ILE A 106 19.66 -10.58 -6.63
CA ILE A 106 19.52 -9.63 -7.74
C ILE A 106 18.56 -10.23 -8.77
N VAL A 107 17.46 -9.54 -9.03
CA VAL A 107 16.42 -9.92 -10.00
C VAL A 107 16.76 -9.38 -11.38
N TYR A 108 17.15 -8.11 -11.43
CA TYR A 108 17.57 -7.43 -12.64
C TYR A 108 18.62 -6.38 -12.29
N GLU A 109 19.54 -6.17 -13.21
CA GLU A 109 20.49 -5.08 -13.14
C GLU A 109 20.74 -4.51 -14.54
N ASP A 110 20.81 -3.18 -14.61
CA ASP A 110 21.38 -2.47 -15.74
C ASP A 110 22.69 -1.85 -15.27
N PRO A 111 23.86 -2.33 -15.77
CA PRO A 111 25.15 -1.89 -15.25
C PRO A 111 25.25 -0.38 -15.13
N THR A 112 25.64 0.08 -13.94
CA THR A 112 25.76 1.49 -13.54
C THR A 112 24.45 2.25 -13.29
N GLU A 113 23.31 1.79 -13.78
CA GLU A 113 22.03 2.51 -13.63
C GLU A 113 21.09 1.87 -12.58
N TYR A 114 20.64 0.63 -12.81
CA TYR A 114 19.57 0.02 -12.03
C TYR A 114 20.02 -1.24 -11.31
N ILE A 115 19.56 -1.42 -10.07
CA ILE A 115 19.60 -2.72 -9.40
C ILE A 115 18.22 -2.98 -8.80
N THR A 116 17.53 -4.00 -9.29
CA THR A 116 16.34 -4.55 -8.64
C THR A 116 16.72 -5.84 -7.94
N ALA A 117 16.46 -5.90 -6.64
CA ALA A 117 16.80 -7.03 -5.79
C ALA A 117 15.63 -7.40 -4.88
N ARG A 118 15.59 -8.67 -4.45
CA ARG A 118 14.52 -9.21 -3.61
C ARG A 118 15.06 -10.07 -2.47
N LYS A 119 14.45 -9.94 -1.29
CA LYS A 119 14.65 -10.82 -0.13
C LYS A 119 13.30 -11.10 0.54
N GLY A 120 12.78 -12.32 0.39
CA GLY A 120 11.44 -12.65 0.89
C GLY A 120 10.36 -11.80 0.21
N SER A 121 9.54 -11.09 1.00
CA SER A 121 8.53 -10.14 0.53
C SER A 121 9.07 -8.73 0.26
N THR A 122 10.33 -8.45 0.58
CA THR A 122 10.92 -7.12 0.39
C THR A 122 11.61 -7.02 -0.96
N TRP A 123 11.20 -6.01 -1.72
CA TRP A 123 11.79 -5.57 -2.97
C TRP A 123 12.60 -4.30 -2.74
N TYR A 124 13.75 -4.22 -3.38
CA TYR A 124 14.67 -3.09 -3.32
C TYR A 124 15.01 -2.67 -4.74
N LEU A 125 14.96 -1.36 -4.99
CA LEU A 125 15.41 -0.73 -6.22
C LEU A 125 16.46 0.34 -5.90
N LEU A 126 17.62 0.21 -6.53
CA LEU A 126 18.55 1.31 -6.74
C LEU A 126 18.27 1.91 -8.12
N ASP A 127 18.07 3.23 -8.19
CA ASP A 127 18.15 4.00 -9.41
C ASP A 127 19.31 5.01 -9.28
N ASN A 128 20.40 4.79 -10.00
CA ASN A 128 21.61 5.59 -9.94
C ASN A 128 21.68 6.57 -11.11
N LYS A 129 21.76 7.86 -10.79
CA LYS A 129 21.89 8.98 -11.74
C LYS A 129 23.23 9.71 -11.59
N GLY A 130 24.22 9.08 -10.96
CA GLY A 130 25.56 9.62 -10.73
C GLY A 130 25.61 10.64 -9.60
N ALA A 131 25.22 11.88 -9.89
CA ALA A 131 25.17 12.96 -8.89
C ALA A 131 24.14 12.68 -7.78
N PHE A 132 23.14 11.86 -8.09
CA PHE A 132 22.11 11.42 -7.16
C PHE A 132 21.89 9.92 -7.32
N TYR A 133 21.38 9.28 -6.29
CA TYR A 133 20.81 7.95 -6.40
C TYR A 133 19.59 7.83 -5.51
N TYR A 134 18.68 6.97 -5.94
CA TYR A 134 17.42 6.74 -5.27
C TYR A 134 17.37 5.32 -4.74
N GLN A 135 16.86 5.18 -3.52
CA GLN A 135 16.50 3.87 -2.97
C GLN A 135 14.99 3.81 -2.86
N THR A 136 14.37 2.83 -3.50
CA THR A 136 12.96 2.48 -3.26
C THR A 136 12.89 1.09 -2.64
N ILE A 137 12.19 0.98 -1.52
CA ILE A 137 11.95 -0.28 -0.83
C ILE A 137 10.46 -0.48 -0.72
N VAL A 138 9.99 -1.64 -1.17
CA VAL A 138 8.60 -2.05 -0.98
C VAL A 138 8.56 -3.42 -0.33
N THR A 139 7.97 -3.51 0.86
CA THR A 139 7.70 -4.80 1.51
C THR A 139 6.26 -5.18 1.24
N GLU A 140 6.06 -6.27 0.49
CA GLU A 140 4.71 -6.76 0.14
C GLU A 140 3.85 -6.89 1.40
N LYS A 141 2.73 -6.17 1.41
CA LYS A 141 1.75 -6.11 2.51
C LYS A 141 0.36 -6.12 1.88
N ALA A 142 -0.64 -6.65 2.56
CA ALA A 142 -2.03 -6.51 2.11
C ALA A 142 -2.54 -5.09 2.44
N MET A 143 -3.27 -4.45 1.52
CA MET A 143 -3.85 -3.13 1.77
C MET A 143 -4.93 -3.21 2.83
N THR A 144 -4.84 -2.39 3.88
CA THR A 144 -5.97 -2.15 4.77
C THR A 144 -7.00 -1.32 4.01
N GLN A 145 -8.19 -1.87 3.80
CA GLN A 145 -9.29 -1.13 3.18
C GLN A 145 -9.91 -0.19 4.22
N GLU A 146 -9.65 1.11 4.10
CA GLU A 146 -10.23 2.14 5.00
C GLU A 146 -11.56 2.69 4.50
N VAL A 147 -11.85 2.53 3.21
CA VAL A 147 -13.12 2.93 2.58
C VAL A 147 -13.90 1.67 2.24
N THR A 148 -14.81 1.30 3.13
CA THR A 148 -15.88 0.33 2.85
C THR A 148 -17.21 1.07 2.70
N ALA A 149 -18.24 0.45 2.13
CA ALA A 149 -19.60 0.91 2.38
C ALA A 149 -19.86 0.75 3.89
N ASP A 150 -19.60 1.81 4.66
CA ASP A 150 -19.81 1.77 6.10
C ASP A 150 -21.30 1.58 6.42
N ALA A 151 -21.59 1.07 7.62
CA ALA A 151 -22.96 0.80 8.05
C ALA A 151 -23.91 1.99 7.83
N SER A 152 -23.41 3.23 7.92
CA SER A 152 -24.18 4.45 7.67
C SER A 152 -24.57 4.56 6.20
N SER A 153 -23.62 4.41 5.29
CA SER A 153 -23.85 4.50 3.84
C SER A 153 -24.81 3.42 3.35
N LEU A 154 -24.68 2.19 3.87
CA LEU A 154 -25.63 1.10 3.60
C LEU A 154 -27.04 1.45 4.09
N ALA A 155 -27.16 1.99 5.31
CA ALA A 155 -28.44 2.39 5.88
C ALA A 155 -29.07 3.55 5.11
N ASP A 156 -28.29 4.56 4.73
CA ASP A 156 -28.75 5.75 4.02
C ASP A 156 -29.28 5.38 2.64
N GLU A 157 -28.55 4.57 1.87
CA GLU A 157 -29.00 4.12 0.56
C GLU A 157 -30.24 3.22 0.67
N LEU A 158 -30.24 2.27 1.61
CA LEU A 158 -31.39 1.42 1.86
C LEU A 158 -32.64 2.22 2.28
N ASN A 159 -32.48 3.29 3.07
CA ASN A 159 -33.58 4.17 3.46
C ASN A 159 -34.07 5.04 2.30
N LYS A 160 -33.16 5.45 1.40
CA LYS A 160 -33.45 6.32 0.27
C LYS A 160 -34.10 5.58 -0.90
N SER A 161 -33.57 4.43 -1.30
CA SER A 161 -33.97 3.70 -2.51
C SER A 161 -34.64 2.36 -2.22
N GLY A 162 -34.69 1.93 -0.96
CA GLY A 162 -35.28 0.65 -0.56
C GLY A 162 -34.42 -0.56 -0.89
N HIS A 163 -33.27 -0.37 -1.55
CA HIS A 163 -32.32 -1.43 -1.88
C HIS A 163 -30.89 -0.90 -1.93
N VAL A 164 -29.90 -1.76 -1.72
CA VAL A 164 -28.49 -1.40 -1.88
C VAL A 164 -27.70 -2.60 -2.40
N ALA A 165 -26.90 -2.39 -3.44
CA ALA A 165 -25.95 -3.39 -3.93
C ALA A 165 -24.71 -3.42 -3.03
N VAL A 166 -24.37 -4.59 -2.53
CA VAL A 166 -23.23 -4.82 -1.66
C VAL A 166 -22.16 -5.55 -2.45
N TYR A 167 -21.11 -4.80 -2.80
CA TYR A 167 -19.91 -5.34 -3.44
C TYR A 167 -18.90 -5.79 -2.37
N GLY A 168 -18.04 -6.75 -2.71
CA GLY A 168 -17.03 -7.30 -1.78
C GLY A 168 -17.47 -8.53 -1.00
N ILE A 169 -18.66 -9.10 -1.27
CA ILE A 169 -19.03 -10.44 -0.79
C ILE A 169 -18.61 -11.46 -1.85
N HIS A 170 -17.55 -12.20 -1.56
CA HIS A 170 -16.94 -13.16 -2.46
C HIS A 170 -17.23 -14.61 -2.05
N PHE A 171 -17.22 -15.48 -3.05
CA PHE A 171 -17.48 -16.90 -2.89
C PHE A 171 -16.47 -17.73 -3.67
N ASP A 172 -16.20 -18.94 -3.18
CA ASP A 172 -15.52 -19.99 -3.96
C ASP A 172 -16.16 -20.14 -5.36
N THR A 173 -15.34 -20.39 -6.38
CA THR A 173 -15.80 -20.58 -7.76
C THR A 173 -16.84 -21.70 -7.84
N GLY A 174 -18.02 -21.39 -8.37
CA GLY A 174 -19.13 -22.35 -8.51
C GLY A 174 -19.79 -22.78 -7.19
N LYS A 175 -19.41 -22.17 -6.06
CA LYS A 175 -19.95 -22.50 -4.73
C LYS A 175 -20.59 -21.29 -4.04
N ALA A 176 -21.16 -21.58 -2.87
CA ALA A 176 -21.74 -20.61 -1.94
C ALA A 176 -20.93 -20.51 -0.63
N THR A 177 -19.70 -21.04 -0.60
CA THR A 177 -18.77 -20.82 0.51
C THR A 177 -18.28 -19.38 0.47
N ILE A 178 -18.60 -18.59 1.51
CA ILE A 178 -18.14 -17.20 1.66
C ILE A 178 -16.64 -17.19 1.96
N LEU A 179 -15.89 -16.31 1.32
CA LEU A 179 -14.45 -16.13 1.54
C LEU A 179 -14.18 -15.16 2.71
N THR A 180 -13.04 -15.34 3.38
CA THR A 180 -12.66 -14.54 4.57
C THR A 180 -12.50 -13.04 4.26
N ASP A 181 -12.14 -12.68 3.03
CA ASP A 181 -12.08 -11.28 2.59
C ASP A 181 -13.44 -10.56 2.62
N SER A 182 -14.54 -11.31 2.75
CA SER A 182 -15.90 -10.80 2.83
C SER A 182 -16.33 -10.43 4.25
N GLU A 183 -15.56 -10.81 5.28
CA GLU A 183 -15.94 -10.61 6.68
C GLU A 183 -16.11 -9.14 7.04
N ASN A 184 -15.29 -8.24 6.47
CA ASN A 184 -15.37 -6.80 6.73
C ASN A 184 -16.72 -6.23 6.30
N ILE A 185 -17.15 -6.48 5.06
CA ILE A 185 -18.41 -5.94 4.54
C ILE A 185 -19.62 -6.61 5.21
N LEU A 186 -19.53 -7.90 5.52
CA LEU A 186 -20.58 -8.60 6.28
C LEU A 186 -20.71 -8.05 7.71
N GLY A 187 -19.59 -7.66 8.33
CA GLY A 187 -19.55 -6.95 9.59
C GLY A 187 -20.27 -5.59 9.54
N GLU A 188 -20.08 -4.81 8.48
CA GLU A 188 -20.81 -3.55 8.28
C GLU A 188 -22.33 -3.76 8.13
N ILE A 189 -22.75 -4.83 7.45
CA ILE A 189 -24.17 -5.21 7.36
C ILE A 189 -24.73 -5.56 8.75
N VAL A 190 -23.97 -6.29 9.57
CA VAL A 190 -24.38 -6.61 10.95
C VAL A 190 -24.54 -5.33 11.77
N LYS A 191 -23.55 -4.43 11.75
CA LYS A 191 -23.61 -3.14 12.45
C LYS A 191 -24.85 -2.34 12.04
N MET A 192 -25.10 -2.23 10.74
CA MET A 192 -26.26 -1.52 10.19
C MET A 192 -27.58 -2.14 10.67
N LEU A 193 -27.72 -3.47 10.66
CA LEU A 193 -28.92 -4.16 11.13
C LEU A 193 -29.13 -4.10 12.64
N GLN A 194 -28.05 -4.03 13.43
CA GLN A 194 -28.10 -3.85 14.88
C GLN A 194 -28.52 -2.43 15.24
N GLN A 195 -28.00 -1.41 14.56
CA GLN A 195 -28.38 -0.01 14.74
C GLN A 195 -29.82 0.27 14.29
N ASN A 196 -30.34 -0.52 13.34
CA ASN A 196 -31.67 -0.36 12.75
C ASN A 196 -32.58 -1.57 13.04
N GLY A 197 -32.88 -1.82 14.32
CA GLY A 197 -33.59 -3.04 14.78
C GLY A 197 -34.95 -3.33 14.12
N GLY A 198 -35.62 -2.32 13.56
CA GLY A 198 -36.91 -2.48 12.85
C GLY A 198 -36.80 -2.90 11.38
N VAL A 199 -35.60 -2.86 10.78
CA VAL A 199 -35.41 -3.15 9.35
C VAL A 199 -35.49 -4.66 9.11
N LYS A 200 -36.28 -5.04 8.10
CA LYS A 200 -36.34 -6.39 7.52
C LYS A 200 -35.82 -6.34 6.09
N LEU A 201 -35.07 -7.36 5.69
CA LEU A 201 -34.39 -7.43 4.39
C LEU A 201 -34.64 -8.74 3.67
N SER A 202 -34.72 -8.66 2.34
CA SER A 202 -34.40 -9.73 1.40
C SER A 202 -32.94 -9.57 1.00
N VAL A 203 -32.13 -10.61 1.23
CA VAL A 203 -30.76 -10.74 0.70
C VAL A 203 -30.88 -11.42 -0.66
N GLU A 204 -30.52 -10.69 -1.70
CA GLU A 204 -30.77 -11.07 -3.08
C GLU A 204 -29.48 -11.38 -3.83
N GLY A 205 -29.32 -12.62 -4.26
CA GLY A 205 -28.14 -13.07 -5.00
C GLY A 205 -28.32 -12.92 -6.51
N HIS A 206 -27.25 -12.50 -7.19
CA HIS A 206 -27.21 -12.36 -8.65
C HIS A 206 -25.96 -13.04 -9.23
N THR A 207 -26.05 -13.47 -10.49
CA THR A 207 -24.92 -14.01 -11.25
C THR A 207 -24.73 -13.21 -12.54
N ASP A 208 -23.57 -13.39 -13.18
CA ASP A 208 -23.40 -13.08 -14.59
C ASP A 208 -24.14 -14.11 -15.48
N ASN A 209 -23.99 -13.97 -16.80
CA ASN A 209 -24.61 -14.84 -17.79
C ASN A 209 -23.77 -16.08 -18.16
N VAL A 210 -22.68 -16.38 -17.45
CA VAL A 210 -21.83 -17.54 -17.75
C VAL A 210 -22.46 -18.79 -17.15
N GLY A 211 -22.65 -19.83 -17.96
CA GLY A 211 -23.30 -21.08 -17.56
C GLY A 211 -24.79 -21.13 -17.90
N SER A 212 -25.51 -22.12 -17.37
CA SER A 212 -26.94 -22.29 -17.66
C SER A 212 -27.79 -21.45 -16.70
N ALA A 213 -28.91 -20.92 -17.19
CA ALA A 213 -29.82 -20.11 -16.37
C ALA A 213 -30.31 -20.86 -15.12
N ALA A 214 -30.56 -22.17 -15.22
CA ALA A 214 -30.96 -22.99 -14.08
C ALA A 214 -29.85 -23.15 -13.04
N ALA A 215 -28.60 -23.35 -13.47
CA ALA A 215 -27.46 -23.43 -12.56
C ALA A 215 -27.22 -22.08 -11.85
N ASN A 216 -27.31 -20.98 -12.60
CA ASN A 216 -27.16 -19.63 -12.08
C ASN A 216 -28.26 -19.25 -11.09
N GLN A 217 -29.50 -19.63 -11.38
CA GLN A 217 -30.61 -19.48 -10.43
C GLN A 217 -30.32 -20.23 -9.13
N ALA A 218 -29.96 -21.50 -9.20
CA ALA A 218 -29.67 -22.30 -8.01
C ALA A 218 -28.44 -21.77 -7.23
N LEU A 219 -27.41 -21.30 -7.92
CA LEU A 219 -26.20 -20.75 -7.31
C LEU A 219 -26.48 -19.45 -6.56
N SER A 220 -27.20 -18.52 -7.20
CA SER A 220 -27.56 -17.24 -6.58
C SER A 220 -28.41 -17.43 -5.31
N GLU A 221 -29.36 -18.37 -5.33
CA GLU A 221 -30.20 -18.71 -4.18
C GLU A 221 -29.36 -19.26 -3.02
N LYS A 222 -28.44 -20.20 -3.31
CA LYS A 222 -27.52 -20.74 -2.29
C LYS A 222 -26.62 -19.66 -1.70
N ARG A 223 -26.14 -18.72 -2.51
CA ARG A 223 -25.29 -17.61 -2.05
C ARG A 223 -26.06 -16.65 -1.13
N ALA A 224 -27.28 -16.29 -1.50
CA ALA A 224 -28.15 -15.50 -0.64
C ALA A 224 -28.41 -16.21 0.71
N GLN A 225 -28.69 -17.52 0.67
CA GLN A 225 -28.88 -18.33 1.89
C GLN A 225 -27.61 -18.39 2.75
N ALA A 226 -26.43 -18.51 2.15
CA ALA A 226 -25.17 -18.51 2.87
C ALA A 226 -24.93 -17.17 3.59
N VAL A 227 -25.24 -16.04 2.95
CA VAL A 227 -25.15 -14.71 3.58
C VAL A 227 -26.13 -14.58 4.74
N VAL A 228 -27.39 -15.00 4.57
CA VAL A 228 -28.38 -15.01 5.67
C VAL A 228 -27.89 -15.87 6.84
N ALA A 229 -27.41 -17.08 6.57
CA ALA A 229 -26.89 -17.98 7.60
C ALA A 229 -25.70 -17.35 8.34
N TRP A 230 -24.80 -16.69 7.62
CA TRP A 230 -23.68 -15.97 8.21
C TRP A 230 -24.16 -14.84 9.10
N LEU A 231 -25.07 -13.98 8.64
CA LEU A 231 -25.60 -12.86 9.42
C LEU A 231 -26.32 -13.33 10.69
N THR A 232 -27.07 -14.44 10.60
CA THR A 232 -27.74 -15.03 11.77
C THR A 232 -26.76 -15.60 12.77
N ALA A 233 -25.67 -16.24 12.32
CA ALA A 233 -24.60 -16.70 13.20
C ALA A 233 -23.90 -15.54 13.94
N HIS A 234 -23.99 -14.31 13.40
CA HIS A 234 -23.42 -13.09 13.99
C HIS A 234 -24.48 -12.22 14.71
N GLY A 235 -25.59 -12.82 15.14
CA GLY A 235 -26.52 -12.21 16.08
C GLY A 235 -27.67 -11.41 15.45
N ILE A 236 -27.88 -11.49 14.13
CA ILE A 236 -29.08 -10.95 13.49
C ILE A 236 -30.22 -11.96 13.57
N ASP A 237 -31.37 -11.56 14.08
CA ASP A 237 -32.57 -12.40 14.10
C ASP A 237 -32.98 -12.79 12.67
N GLY A 238 -32.97 -14.10 12.39
CA GLY A 238 -33.35 -14.67 11.09
C GLY A 238 -34.77 -14.33 10.67
N SER A 239 -35.68 -13.99 11.60
CA SER A 239 -37.04 -13.51 11.27
C SER A 239 -37.05 -12.19 10.48
N ARG A 240 -35.94 -11.45 10.53
CA ARG A 240 -35.73 -10.18 9.81
C ARG A 240 -35.16 -10.38 8.41
N LEU A 241 -34.74 -11.60 8.06
CA LEU A 241 -34.01 -11.88 6.83
C LEU A 241 -34.76 -12.88 5.96
N LYS A 242 -34.79 -12.61 4.65
CA LYS A 242 -35.16 -13.57 3.61
C LYS A 242 -34.00 -13.74 2.65
N ALA A 243 -33.86 -14.91 2.07
CA ALA A 243 -32.93 -15.15 0.97
C ALA A 243 -33.71 -15.26 -0.34
N LYS A 244 -33.16 -14.69 -1.41
CA LYS A 244 -33.72 -14.83 -2.76
C LYS A 244 -32.61 -14.87 -3.81
N GLY A 245 -32.64 -15.84 -4.71
CA GLY A 245 -31.81 -15.85 -5.91
C GLY A 245 -32.55 -15.28 -7.11
N TRP A 246 -31.85 -14.51 -7.96
CA TRP A 246 -32.34 -14.05 -9.27
C TRP A 246 -31.56 -14.63 -10.45
N GLY A 247 -30.51 -15.42 -10.19
CA GLY A 247 -29.57 -15.87 -11.19
C GLY A 247 -29.11 -14.72 -12.07
N GLN A 248 -29.18 -14.93 -13.38
CA GLN A 248 -28.77 -13.96 -14.40
C GLN A 248 -29.91 -13.06 -14.91
N THR A 249 -31.09 -13.08 -14.28
CA THR A 249 -32.30 -12.44 -14.82
C THR A 249 -32.40 -10.94 -14.54
N LYS A 250 -31.53 -10.41 -13.68
CA LYS A 250 -31.51 -9.00 -13.23
C LYS A 250 -30.11 -8.38 -13.38
N PRO A 251 -29.57 -8.27 -14.61
CA PRO A 251 -28.29 -7.61 -14.84
C PRO A 251 -28.42 -6.10 -14.62
N VAL A 252 -27.40 -5.49 -14.02
CA VAL A 252 -27.28 -4.03 -13.85
C VAL A 252 -26.44 -3.38 -14.93
N THR A 253 -25.67 -4.19 -15.66
CA THR A 253 -24.80 -3.75 -16.75
C THR A 253 -24.62 -4.87 -17.78
N ASP A 254 -23.91 -4.60 -18.86
CA ASP A 254 -23.65 -5.58 -19.91
C ASP A 254 -22.87 -6.79 -19.35
N ASN A 255 -22.96 -7.93 -20.04
CA ASN A 255 -22.15 -9.12 -19.72
C ASN A 255 -21.06 -9.36 -20.77
N GLY A 256 -20.82 -8.40 -21.67
CA GLY A 256 -19.84 -8.51 -22.74
C GLY A 256 -18.41 -8.39 -22.23
N SER A 257 -18.20 -7.49 -21.26
CA SER A 257 -16.92 -7.28 -20.58
C SER A 257 -16.80 -8.07 -19.27
N GLU A 258 -15.56 -8.34 -18.82
CA GLU A 258 -15.35 -8.94 -17.49
C GLU A 258 -15.80 -7.98 -16.38
N ASP A 259 -15.53 -6.69 -16.52
CA ASP A 259 -15.98 -5.66 -15.58
C ASP A 259 -17.51 -5.65 -15.43
N GLY A 260 -18.22 -5.80 -16.56
CA GLY A 260 -19.67 -5.89 -16.58
C GLY A 260 -20.17 -7.15 -15.86
N ARG A 261 -19.55 -8.31 -16.14
CA ARG A 261 -19.86 -9.56 -15.43
C ARG A 261 -19.58 -9.47 -13.94
N ALA A 262 -18.45 -8.88 -13.53
CA ALA A 262 -18.10 -8.69 -12.13
C ALA A 262 -19.16 -7.88 -11.37
N LYS A 263 -19.69 -6.82 -11.98
CA LYS A 263 -20.79 -6.03 -11.41
C LYS A 263 -22.10 -6.82 -11.32
N ASN A 264 -22.37 -7.72 -12.26
CA ASN A 264 -23.56 -8.57 -12.22
C ASN A 264 -23.48 -9.69 -11.17
N ARG A 265 -22.26 -10.16 -10.83
CA ARG A 265 -21.99 -11.08 -9.71
C ARG A 265 -22.02 -10.35 -8.37
N ARG A 266 -23.21 -10.04 -7.87
CA ARG A 266 -23.40 -9.23 -6.66
C ARG A 266 -24.43 -9.81 -5.71
N VAL A 267 -24.46 -9.26 -4.51
CA VAL A 267 -25.55 -9.41 -3.55
C VAL A 267 -26.22 -8.05 -3.36
N GLU A 268 -27.54 -8.02 -3.32
CA GLU A 268 -28.31 -6.83 -2.96
C GLU A 268 -29.03 -7.05 -1.64
N LEU A 269 -29.21 -5.97 -0.87
CA LEU A 269 -30.08 -5.94 0.29
C LEU A 269 -31.32 -5.13 -0.09
N VAL A 270 -32.50 -5.73 0.02
CA VAL A 270 -33.78 -5.09 -0.36
C VAL A 270 -34.71 -5.05 0.84
N LYS A 271 -35.23 -3.88 1.19
CA LYS A 271 -36.16 -3.69 2.32
C LYS A 271 -37.51 -4.37 2.04
N ILE A 272 -38.06 -5.09 3.03
CA ILE A 272 -39.33 -5.84 2.92
C ILE A 272 -40.33 -5.54 4.04
#